data_AF-A0A5N7MSB8-F1
#
_entry.id   AF-A0A5N7MSB8-F1
#
_cell.length_a   1.000
_cell.length_b   1.000
_cell.length_c   1.000
_cell.angle_alpha   90.00
_cell.angle_beta   90.00
_cell.angle_gamma   90.00
#
_symmetry.space_group_name_H-M   'P 1'
#
loop_
_entity.id
_entity.type
_entity.pdbx_description
1 polymer ?
#
loop_
_entity_poly.entity_id
_entity_poly.type
_entity_poly.pdbx_seq_one_letter_code
_entity_poly.pdbx_strand_id
1 'polypeptide(L)' 'MNGYKAFYNGRETDIHADTLLQAKEKAVAFFKPPKSKTHMVHVHLCEKDGEQVTHVAVD' A
#
# COMPACT_ATOMS: atom_id res chain seq x y z
N MET A 1 -9.13 5.52 -10.05
CA MET A 1 -8.50 4.32 -9.47
C MET A 1 -7.10 4.72 -9.05
N ASN A 2 -6.70 4.43 -7.81
CA ASN A 2 -5.45 4.90 -7.22
C ASN A 2 -4.43 3.75 -7.17
N GLY A 3 -3.16 4.08 -7.41
CA GLY A 3 -2.03 3.17 -7.32
C GLY A 3 -1.35 3.30 -5.96
N TYR A 4 -1.07 2.17 -5.33
CA TYR A 4 -0.42 2.08 -4.02
C TYR A 4 0.75 1.11 -4.06
N LYS A 5 1.82 1.43 -3.35
CA LYS A 5 2.91 0.48 -3.05
C LYS A 5 2.71 -0.08 -1.66
N ALA A 6 2.58 -1.40 -1.56
CA ALA A 6 2.43 -2.09 -0.29
C ALA A 6 3.76 -2.75 0.12
N PHE A 7 4.10 -2.65 1.41
CA PHE A 7 5.33 -3.19 1.98
C PHE A 7 5.02 -4.09 3.18
N TYR A 8 5.69 -5.23 3.24
CA TYR A 8 5.64 -6.12 4.38
C TYR A 8 6.90 -7.01 4.44
N ASN A 9 7.63 -6.95 5.56
CA ASN A 9 8.77 -7.83 5.84
C ASN A 9 9.81 -7.89 4.71
N GLY A 10 10.22 -6.73 4.18
CA GLY A 10 11.18 -6.60 3.07
C GLY A 10 10.64 -6.98 1.69
N ARG A 11 9.35 -7.34 1.58
CA ARG A 11 8.66 -7.59 0.31
C ARG A 11 7.79 -6.40 -0.04
N GLU A 12 7.63 -6.19 -1.34
CA GLU A 12 6.79 -5.13 -1.88
C GLU A 12 5.85 -5.66 -2.99
N THR A 13 4.74 -4.95 -3.20
CA THR A 13 3.79 -5.22 -4.30
C THR A 13 3.03 -3.96 -4.69
N ASP A 14 2.64 -3.86 -5.95
CA ASP A 14 1.82 -2.77 -6.48
C ASP A 14 0.33 -3.14 -6.38
N ILE A 15 -0.48 -2.21 -5.88
CA ILE A 15 -1.91 -2.43 -5.61
C ILE A 15 -2.71 -1.28 -6.21
N HIS A 16 -3.75 -1.64 -6.96
CA HIS A 16 -4.73 -0.69 -7.47
C HIS A 16 -6.02 -0.81 -6.67
N ALA A 17 -6.49 0.31 -6.10
CA ALA A 17 -7.71 0.38 -5.31
C ALA A 17 -8.31 1.79 -5.35
N ASP A 18 -9.59 1.93 -5.01
CA ASP A 18 -10.21 3.26 -4.95
C ASP A 18 -9.91 3.96 -3.63
N THR A 19 -9.79 3.18 -2.54
CA THR A 19 -9.52 3.71 -1.19
C THR A 19 -8.31 3.05 -0.55
N LEU A 20 -7.71 3.74 0.42
CA LEU A 20 -6.59 3.24 1.22
C LEU A 20 -6.97 1.98 2.01
N LEU A 21 -8.22 1.91 2.50
CA LEU A 21 -8.73 0.73 3.21
C LEU A 21 -8.71 -0.50 2.30
N GLN A 22 -9.27 -0.38 1.09
CA GLN A 22 -9.25 -1.45 0.10
C GLN A 22 -7.82 -1.83 -0.31
N ALA A 23 -6.92 -0.86 -0.45
CA ALA A 23 -5.52 -1.13 -0.76
C ALA A 23 -4.87 -1.98 0.34
N LYS A 24 -5.14 -1.66 1.61
CA LYS A 24 -4.64 -2.41 2.76
C LYS A 24 -5.22 -3.82 2.85
N GLU A 25 -6.52 -3.98 2.62
CA GLU A 25 -7.16 -5.30 2.58
C GLU A 25 -6.56 -6.20 1.49
N LYS A 26 -6.35 -5.65 0.29
CA LYS A 26 -5.67 -6.35 -0.81
C LYS A 26 -4.22 -6.70 -0.44
N ALA A 27 -3.49 -5.80 0.23
CA ALA A 27 -2.12 -6.05 0.68
C ALA A 27 -2.07 -7.20 1.70
N VAL A 28 -2.99 -7.20 2.67
CA VAL A 28 -3.08 -8.26 3.69
C VAL A 28 -3.44 -9.60 3.04
N ALA A 29 -4.37 -9.61 2.09
CA ALA A 29 -4.74 -10.81 1.34
C ALA A 29 -3.57 -11.36 0.50
N PHE A 30 -2.73 -10.48 -0.06
CA PHE A 30 -1.54 -10.86 -0.83
C PHE A 30 -0.42 -11.40 0.06
N PHE A 31 -0.03 -10.67 1.10
CA PHE A 31 1.09 -11.04 1.96
C PHE A 31 0.76 -12.16 2.95
N LYS A 32 -0.53 -12.35 3.27
CA LYS A 32 -1.03 -13.32 4.26
C LYS A 32 -0.23 -13.28 5.58
N PRO A 33 -0.03 -12.09 6.18
CA PRO A 33 0.69 -11.99 7.44
C PRO A 33 -0.09 -12.71 8.55
N PRO A 34 0.59 -13.19 9.61
CA PRO A 34 -0.08 -13.59 10.84
C PRO A 34 -0.99 -12.46 11.36
N LYS A 35 -2.13 -12.79 11.96
CA LYS A 35 -3.10 -11.79 12.49
C LYS A 35 -2.45 -10.77 13.42
N SER A 36 -1.48 -11.21 14.23
CA SER A 36 -0.72 -10.34 15.12
C SER A 36 0.18 -9.34 14.38
N LYS A 37 0.53 -9.58 13.12
CA LYS A 37 1.44 -8.77 12.29
C LYS A 37 0.73 -8.00 11.17
N THR A 38 -0.59 -8.09 11.05
CA THR A 38 -1.37 -7.34 10.04
C THR A 38 -1.12 -5.83 10.10
N HIS A 39 -0.85 -5.29 11.29
CA HIS A 39 -0.55 -3.88 11.49
C HIS A 39 0.80 -3.45 10.87
N MET A 40 1.73 -4.38 10.63
CA MET A 40 3.02 -4.12 9.98
C MET A 40 2.93 -4.03 8.45
N VAL A 41 1.76 -4.29 7.87
CA VAL A 41 1.53 -4.08 6.44
C VAL A 41 1.29 -2.59 6.21
N HIS A 42 2.23 -1.96 5.51
CA HIS A 42 2.18 -0.54 5.15
C HIS A 42 1.78 -0.38 3.69
N VAL A 43 1.00 0.66 3.39
CA VAL A 43 0.60 1.01 2.02
C VAL A 43 0.84 2.50 1.83
N HIS A 44 1.46 2.87 0.72
CA HIS A 44 1.77 4.25 0.35
C HIS A 44 1.07 4.58 -0.97
N LEU A 45 0.44 5.76 -1.05
CA LEU A 45 -0.18 6.26 -2.27
C LEU A 45 0.91 6.70 -3.25
N CYS A 46 0.93 6.10 -4.43
CA CYS A 46 1.91 6.36 -5.49
C CYS A 46 1.27 6.99 -6.72
N GLU A 47 -0.02 6.72 -6.96
CA GLU A 47 -0.78 7.33 -8.06
C GLU A 47 -2.16 7.71 -7.57
N LYS A 48 -2.59 8.93 -7.85
CA LYS A 48 -3.92 9.43 -7.51
C LYS A 48 -4.61 9.88 -8.79
N ASP A 49 -5.76 9.31 -9.09
CA ASP A 49 -6.55 9.63 -10.29
C ASP A 49 -5.75 9.55 -11.61
N GLY A 50 -4.74 8.66 -11.67
CA GLY A 50 -3.85 8.49 -12.82
C GLY A 50 -2.63 9.40 -12.84
N GLU A 51 -2.49 10.30 -11.86
CA GLU A 51 -1.31 11.15 -11.71
C GLU A 51 -0.34 10.57 -10.67
N GLN A 52 0.94 10.51 -11.01
CA GLN A 52 1.98 10.04 -10.10
C GLN A 52 2.17 11.02 -8.93
N VAL A 53 2.12 10.49 -7.72
CA VAL A 53 2.35 11.25 -6.48
C VAL A 53 3.79 11.03 -6.04
N THR A 54 4.53 12.13 -5.91
CA THR A 54 5.89 12.11 -5.35
C THR A 54 5.87 12.62 -3.92
N HIS A 55 6.33 11.80 -2.97
CA HIS A 55 6.51 12.22 -1.59
C HIS A 55 7.91 12.82 -1.43
N VAL A 56 7.98 14.13 -1.24
CA VAL A 56 9.24 14.84 -0.95
C VAL A 56 9.37 14.98 0.56
N ALA A 57 10.48 14.48 1.12
CA ALA A 57 10.83 14.81 2.49
C ALA A 57 11.29 16.27 2.52
N VAL A 58 10.62 17.10 3.32
CA VAL A 58 11.04 18.47 3.62
C VAL A 58 11.60 18.48 5.03
N ASP A 59 12.81 19.05 5.18
CA ASP A 59 13.56 19.20 6.44
C ASP A 59 12.94 20.24 7.38
#